data_AF-A0A2V8BEZ5-F1
#
_entry.id   AF-A0A2V8BEZ5-F1
#
_cell.length_a   1.000
_cell.length_b   1.000
_cell.length_c   1.000
_cell.angle_alpha   90.00
_cell.angle_beta   90.00
_cell.angle_gamma   90.00
#
_symmetry.space_group_name_H-M   'P 1'
#
loop_
_entity.id
_entity.type
_entity.pdbx_description
1 polymer ?
#
loop_
_entity_poly.entity_id
_entity_poly.type
_entity_poly.pdbx_seq_one_letter_code
_entity_poly.pdbx_strand_id
1 'polypeptide(L)' 'GQASISYLQRRLRIGFSRAARLVDMMEMEGLVSPATGGKPREVLVDKGYFDEVDAQLR' A
#
# COMPACT_ATOMS: atom_id res chain seq x y z
N GLY A 1 -4.03 5.98 7.09
CA GLY A 1 -2.57 6.32 7.07
C GLY A 1 -2.16 6.69 5.66
N GLN A 2 -0.91 7.07 5.39
CA GLN A 2 -0.45 7.38 4.02
C GLN A 2 0.56 6.36 3.52
N ALA A 3 0.48 5.99 2.24
CA ALA A 3 1.41 5.12 1.54
C ALA A 3 2.15 5.89 0.44
N SER A 4 3.47 5.78 0.42
CA SER A 4 4.30 6.35 -0.65
C SER A 4 5.41 5.40 -1.05
N ILE A 5 5.83 5.49 -2.32
CA ILE A 5 6.92 4.69 -2.86
C ILE A 5 8.18 4.86 -2.00
N SER A 6 8.55 6.09 -1.65
CA SER A 6 9.74 6.37 -0.84
C SER A 6 9.63 5.80 0.58
N TYR A 7 8.43 5.77 1.17
CA TYR A 7 8.20 5.11 2.46
C TYR A 7 8.48 3.61 2.36
N LEU A 8 7.94 2.93 1.34
CA LEU A 8 8.17 1.51 1.10
C LEU A 8 9.65 1.22 0.83
N GLN A 9 10.32 2.04 0.03
CA GLN A 9 11.76 1.91 -0.25
C GLN A 9 12.57 1.88 1.06
N ARG A 10 12.30 2.79 2.00
CA ARG A 10 13.03 2.85 3.28
C ARG A 10 12.66 1.70 4.22
N ARG A 11 11.36 1.43 4.35
CA ARG A 11 10.86 0.44 5.33
C ARG A 11 11.17 -1.01 4.94
N LEU A 12 11.20 -1.30 3.64
CA LEU A 12 11.42 -2.64 3.09
C LEU A 12 12.80 -2.80 2.44
N ARG A 13 13.59 -1.72 2.33
CA ARG A 13 14.93 -1.70 1.70
C ARG A 13 14.90 -2.22 0.26
N ILE A 14 13.97 -1.67 -0.54
CA ILE A 14 13.76 -2.06 -1.93
C ILE A 14 13.98 -0.87 -2.89
N GLY A 15 14.35 -1.18 -4.14
CA GLY A 15 14.49 -0.18 -5.20
C GLY A 15 13.16 0.39 -5.68
N PHE A 16 13.23 1.53 -6.38
CA PHE A 16 12.05 2.29 -6.86
C PHE A 16 11.07 1.41 -7.65
N SER A 17 11.53 0.67 -8.66
CA SER A 17 10.64 -0.12 -9.53
C SER A 17 9.84 -1.20 -8.79
N ARG A 18 10.41 -1.77 -7.71
CA ARG A 18 9.72 -2.75 -6.87
C ARG A 18 8.70 -2.05 -5.97
N ALA A 19 9.06 -0.93 -5.35
CA ALA A 19 8.16 -0.15 -4.52
C ALA A 19 6.98 0.42 -5.32
N ALA A 20 7.22 0.91 -6.54
CA ALA A 20 6.18 1.40 -7.44
C ALA A 20 5.16 0.30 -7.76
N ARG A 21 5.63 -0.89 -8.19
CA ARG A 21 4.75 -2.05 -8.45
C ARG A 21 3.91 -2.45 -7.25
N LEU A 22 4.49 -2.45 -6.05
CA LEU A 22 3.74 -2.76 -4.84
C LEU A 22 2.62 -1.75 -4.59
N VAL A 23 2.90 -0.45 -4.77
CA VAL A 23 1.89 0.60 -4.59
C VAL A 23 0.79 0.50 -5.65
N ASP A 24 1.13 0.15 -6.90
CA ASP A 24 0.14 -0.05 -7.96
C ASP A 24 -0.74 -1.28 -7.70
N MET A 25 -0.16 -2.39 -7.23
CA MET A 25 -0.92 -3.57 -6.79
C MET A 25 -1.89 -3.22 -5.65
N MET A 26 -1.42 -2.45 -4.66
CA MET A 26 -2.27 -2.00 -3.56
C MET A 26 -3.45 -1.14 -4.04
N GLU A 27 -3.29 -0.35 -5.10
CA GLU A 27 -4.41 0.40 -5.71
C GLU A 27 -5.37 -0.53 -6.44
N MET A 28 -4.85 -1.48 -7.22
CA MET A 28 -5.68 -2.46 -7.93
C MET A 28 -6.53 -3.31 -6.97
N GLU A 29 -5.98 -3.62 -5.80
CA GLU A 29 -6.66 -4.35 -4.72
C GLU A 29 -7.56 -3.46 -3.85
N GLY A 30 -7.61 -2.14 -4.11
CA GLY A 30 -8.44 -1.21 -3.34
C GLY A 30 -7.90 -0.89 -1.93
N LEU A 31 -6.65 -1.21 -1.64
CA LEU A 31 -6.01 -0.94 -0.34
C LEU A 31 -5.55 0.52 -0.20
N VAL A 32 -5.23 1.18 -1.33
CA VAL A 32 -4.83 2.59 -1.36
C VAL A 32 -5.59 3.36 -2.43
N SER A 33 -5.73 4.68 -2.23
CA SER A 33 -6.38 5.59 -3.17
C SER A 33 -5.65 5.66 -4.51
N PRO A 34 -6.33 6.03 -5.60
CA PRO A 34 -5.68 6.30 -6.87
C PRO A 34 -4.57 7.34 -6.79
N ALA A 35 -3.61 7.24 -7.72
CA ALA A 35 -2.52 8.20 -7.81
C ALA A 35 -3.05 9.62 -8.10
N THR A 36 -2.73 10.59 -7.24
CA THR A 36 -3.11 12.00 -7.45
C THR A 36 -1.89 12.90 -7.40
N GLY A 37 -1.39 13.30 -8.58
CA GLY A 37 -0.45 14.41 -8.76
C GLY A 37 0.71 14.48 -7.75
N GLY A 38 1.56 13.44 -7.70
CA GLY A 38 2.77 13.40 -6.86
C GLY A 38 2.53 13.31 -5.35
N LYS A 39 1.27 13.34 -4.88
CA LYS A 39 0.94 13.19 -3.46
C LYS A 39 1.02 11.73 -3.02
N PRO A 40 1.32 11.46 -1.74
CA PRO A 40 1.17 10.13 -1.15
C PRO A 40 -0.27 9.63 -1.33
N ARG A 41 -0.42 8.32 -1.57
CA ARG A 41 -1.74 7.68 -1.64
C ARG A 41 -2.29 7.50 -0.24
N GLU A 42 -3.59 7.66 -0.08
CA GLU A 42 -4.28 7.41 1.18
C GLU A 42 -4.51 5.90 1.34
N VAL A 43 -4.29 5.36 2.54
CA VAL A 43 -4.63 3.97 2.86
C VAL A 43 -6.12 3.91 3.16
N LEU A 44 -6.85 3.12 2.37
CA LEU A 44 -8.31 3.01 2.41
C LEU A 44 -8.80 1.97 3.42
N VAL A 45 -7.92 1.09 3.87
CA VAL A 45 -8.23 0.04 4.84
C VAL A 45 -7.83 0.41 6.27
N ASP A 46 -8.58 -0.16 7.19
CA ASP A 46 -8.42 -0.01 8.63
C ASP A 46 -7.15 -0.73 9.10
N LYS A 47 -6.65 -0.37 10.29
CA LYS A 47 -5.45 -1.02 10.86
C LYS A 47 -5.63 -2.53 11.09
N GLY A 48 -6.86 -2.99 11.34
CA GLY A 48 -7.20 -4.39 11.59
C GLY A 48 -7.59 -5.20 10.36
N TYR A 49 -7.54 -4.60 9.16
CA TYR A 49 -7.99 -5.26 7.92
C TYR A 49 -7.35 -6.63 7.70
N PHE A 50 -6.03 -6.73 7.89
CA PHE A 50 -5.32 -8.00 7.69
C PHE A 50 -5.64 -9.03 8.78
N ASP A 51 -5.97 -8.60 10.00
CA ASP A 51 -6.39 -9.52 11.07
C ASP A 51 -7.73 -10.19 10.71
N GLU A 52 -8.65 -9.42 10.10
CA GLU A 52 -9.95 -9.92 9.62
C GLU A 52 -9.80 -10.87 8.42
N VAL A 53 -8.96 -10.50 7.44
CA VAL A 53 -8.68 -11.33 6.25
C VAL A 53 -8.03 -12.66 6.65
N ASP A 54 -7.03 -12.62 7.54
CA ASP A 54 -6.34 -13.82 8.02
C ASP A 54 -7.27 -14.75 8.81
N ALA A 55 -8.24 -14.19 9.54
CA ALA A 55 -9.26 -14.97 10.24
C ALA A 55 -10.25 -15.66 9.29
N GLN A 56 -10.57 -15.04 8.14
CA GLN A 56 -11.47 -15.62 7.12
C GLN A 56 -10.80 -16.72 6.28
N LEU A 57 -9.48 -16.70 6.15
CA LEU A 57 -8.71 -17.68 5.40
C LEU A 57 -8.39 -18.97 6.19
N ARG A 58 -8.59 -18.96 7.51
CA ARG A 58 -8.40 -20.11 8.41
C ARG A 58 -9.66 -20.96 8.54
#